data_AF-A0AAE6XSI8-F1
#
_entry.id   AF-A0AAE6XSI8-F1
#
_cell.length_a   1.000
_cell.length_b   1.000
_cell.length_c   1.000
_cell.angle_alpha   90.00
_cell.angle_beta   90.00
_cell.angle_gamma   90.00
#
_symmetry.space_group_name_H-M   'P 1'
#
loop_
_entity.id
_entity.type
_entity.pdbx_description
1 polymer ?
#
loop_
_entity_poly.entity_id
_entity_poly.type
_entity_poly.pdbx_seq_one_letter_code
_entity_poly.pdbx_strand_id
1 'polypeptide(L)'
;MQEQAHGVGGDPLGGGVPPGEGGTPGLVLVEEQTRAHALATLADAVGETRRRIASCRDDPSWSGRAHDAFTRSLDDLAGRVALAATLLHDARPGAGSAAGCPGSHP
;
A
#
# COMPACT_ATOMS: atom_id res chain seq x y z
N MET A 1 61.53 -19.36 -24.46
CA MET A 1 60.91 -19.70 -23.17
C MET A 1 59.52 -19.07 -23.21
N GLN A 2 58.47 -19.81 -23.62
CA GLN A 2 57.57 -20.63 -22.77
C GLN A 2 56.77 -19.69 -21.82
N GLU A 3 55.42 -19.61 -21.72
CA GLU A 3 54.21 -20.42 -22.04
C GLU A 3 52.97 -19.44 -22.00
N GLN A 4 51.88 -19.55 -22.79
CA GLN A 4 50.60 -20.27 -22.53
C GLN A 4 50.10 -20.17 -21.05
N ALA A 5 48.84 -19.97 -20.65
CA ALA A 5 47.51 -20.12 -21.24
C ALA A 5 46.42 -19.50 -20.30
N HIS A 6 45.17 -19.50 -20.79
CA HIS A 6 43.92 -19.79 -20.06
C HIS A 6 43.16 -18.66 -19.34
N GLY A 7 41.89 -18.50 -19.73
CA GLY A 7 40.94 -17.54 -19.15
C GLY A 7 40.23 -18.03 -17.89
N VAL A 8 39.32 -17.19 -17.41
CA VAL A 8 38.16 -17.38 -16.50
C VAL A 8 37.71 -15.95 -16.19
N GLY A 9 36.50 -15.49 -16.53
CA GLY A 9 35.26 -15.86 -15.87
C GLY A 9 34.81 -14.63 -15.05
N GLY A 10 33.63 -14.09 -15.36
CA GLY A 10 33.19 -12.79 -14.88
C GLY A 10 32.96 -12.69 -13.38
N ASP A 11 32.93 -11.44 -12.91
CA ASP A 11 32.35 -11.07 -11.62
C ASP A 11 31.39 -9.87 -11.82
N PRO A 12 30.06 -10.08 -11.80
CA PRO A 12 29.05 -9.05 -12.04
C PRO A 12 28.58 -8.39 -10.74
N LEU A 13 29.47 -8.13 -9.77
CA LEU A 13 29.11 -7.43 -8.54
C LEU A 13 29.13 -5.89 -8.64
N GLY A 14 29.28 -5.35 -9.85
CA GLY A 14 29.16 -3.92 -10.14
C GLY A 14 27.75 -3.49 -10.55
N GLY A 15 26.73 -3.79 -9.72
CA GLY A 15 25.34 -3.43 -9.98
C GLY A 15 24.86 -2.30 -9.08
N GLY A 16 25.47 -1.10 -9.18
CA GLY A 16 24.88 0.09 -8.58
C GLY A 16 23.51 0.33 -9.23
N VAL A 17 22.43 0.20 -8.45
CA VAL A 17 21.11 0.62 -8.90
C VAL A 17 21.15 2.13 -9.09
N PRO A 18 21.03 2.66 -10.33
CA PRO A 18 20.82 4.09 -10.48
C PRO A 18 19.44 4.43 -9.89
N PRO A 19 19.25 5.62 -9.29
CA PRO A 19 17.93 6.12 -8.95
C PRO A 19 17.22 6.50 -10.25
N GLY A 20 16.68 5.50 -10.94
CA GLY A 20 15.89 5.63 -12.15
C GLY A 20 14.43 5.37 -11.82
N GLU A 21 13.63 6.41 -11.91
CA GLU A 21 12.17 6.40 -11.83
C GLU A 21 11.60 5.33 -12.77
N GLY A 22 11.08 4.24 -12.22
CA GLY A 22 10.47 3.17 -13.02
C GLY A 22 10.56 1.82 -12.34
N GLY A 23 9.81 1.63 -11.24
CA GLY A 23 9.58 0.29 -10.71
C GLY A 23 9.05 -0.61 -11.82
N THR A 24 9.60 -1.82 -11.94
CA THR A 24 9.11 -2.78 -12.94
C THR A 24 7.60 -3.01 -12.74
N PRO A 25 6.79 -3.17 -13.80
CA PRO A 25 5.33 -3.27 -13.67
C PRO A 25 4.86 -4.32 -12.65
N GLY A 26 5.62 -5.40 -12.48
CA GLY A 26 5.36 -6.42 -11.47
C GLY A 26 5.57 -5.94 -10.02
N LEU A 27 6.57 -5.10 -9.76
CA LEU A 27 6.79 -4.52 -8.42
C LEU A 27 5.68 -3.54 -8.06
N VAL A 28 5.21 -2.73 -9.01
CA VAL A 28 4.10 -1.79 -8.81
C VAL A 28 2.81 -2.52 -8.44
N LEU A 29 2.49 -3.60 -9.15
CA LEU A 29 1.30 -4.41 -8.85
C LEU A 29 1.37 -5.08 -7.46
N VAL A 30 2.54 -5.58 -7.05
CA VAL A 30 2.74 -6.17 -5.72
C VAL A 30 2.57 -5.13 -4.61
N GLU A 31 3.10 -3.92 -4.81
CA GLU A 31 2.92 -2.82 -3.85
C GLU A 31 1.45 -2.40 -3.73
N GLU A 32 0.73 -2.27 -4.84
CA GLU A 32 -0.70 -1.94 -4.84
C GLU A 32 -1.53 -3.02 -4.15
N GLN A 33 -1.25 -4.29 -4.42
CA GLN A 33 -1.90 -5.42 -3.74
C GLN A 33 -1.64 -5.38 -2.23
N THR A 34 -0.40 -5.05 -1.83
CA THR A 34 -0.01 -4.91 -0.44
C THR A 34 -0.74 -3.76 0.24
N ARG A 35 -0.84 -2.60 -0.42
CA ARG A 35 -1.62 -1.44 0.08
C ARG A 35 -3.10 -1.78 0.22
N ALA A 36 -3.68 -2.47 -0.76
CA ALA A 36 -5.08 -2.88 -0.71
C ALA A 36 -5.34 -3.86 0.44
N HIS A 37 -4.45 -4.82 0.65
CA HIS A 37 -4.53 -5.76 1.77
C HIS A 37 -4.41 -5.04 3.12
N ALA A 38 -3.48 -4.08 3.26
CA ALA A 38 -3.33 -3.30 4.49
C ALA A 38 -4.61 -2.50 4.82
N LEU A 39 -5.24 -1.89 3.81
CA LEU A 39 -6.50 -1.16 4.00
C LEU A 39 -7.66 -2.08 4.39
N ALA A 40 -7.75 -3.27 3.79
CA ALA A 40 -8.75 -4.27 4.16
C ALA A 40 -8.57 -4.74 5.61
N THR A 41 -7.34 -5.10 6.00
CA THR A 41 -7.00 -5.51 7.36
C THR A 41 -7.32 -4.42 8.38
N LEU A 42 -7.04 -3.15 8.03
CA LEU A 42 -7.38 -2.02 8.88
C LEU A 42 -8.90 -1.84 9.02
N ALA A 43 -9.65 -1.96 7.94
CA ALA A 43 -11.12 -1.88 7.97
C ALA A 43 -11.72 -2.96 8.88
N ASP A 44 -11.22 -4.20 8.80
CA ASP A 44 -11.64 -5.31 9.65
C ASP A 44 -11.34 -5.04 11.14
N ALA A 45 -10.14 -4.53 11.43
CA ALA A 45 -9.74 -4.18 12.80
C ALA A 45 -10.62 -3.06 13.39
N VAL A 46 -10.96 -2.04 12.59
CA VAL A 46 -11.87 -0.97 13.01
C VAL A 46 -13.28 -1.52 13.26
N GLY A 47 -13.78 -2.39 12.37
CA GLY A 47 -15.07 -3.05 12.53
C GLY A 47 -15.15 -3.92 13.78
N GLU A 48 -14.09 -4.69 14.08
CA GLU A 48 -14.00 -5.49 15.31
C GLU A 48 -13.95 -4.61 16.56
N THR A 49 -13.15 -3.54 16.53
CA THR A 49 -13.06 -2.59 17.64
C THR A 49 -14.43 -1.96 17.92
N ARG A 50 -15.17 -1.58 16.88
CA ARG A 50 -16.52 -1.04 17.01
C ARG A 50 -17.48 -2.02 17.69
N ARG A 51 -17.46 -3.30 17.32
CA ARG A 51 -18.29 -4.33 17.97
C ARG A 51 -17.97 -4.49 19.45
N ARG A 52 -16.68 -4.53 19.79
CA ARG A 52 -16.21 -4.63 21.18
C ARG A 52 -16.65 -3.43 22.02
N ILE A 53 -16.42 -2.22 21.51
CA ILE A 53 -16.81 -0.99 22.22
C ILE A 53 -18.32 -0.84 22.36
N ALA A 54 -19.10 -1.28 21.37
CA ALA A 54 -20.56 -1.28 21.49
C ALA A 54 -21.04 -2.14 22.66
N SER A 55 -20.37 -3.27 22.93
CA SER A 55 -20.70 -4.13 24.08
C SER A 55 -20.34 -3.52 25.44
N CYS A 56 -19.48 -2.51 25.47
CA CYS A 56 -19.04 -1.80 26.69
C CYS A 56 -19.85 -0.51 26.96
N ARG A 57 -20.95 -0.26 26.24
CA ARG A 57 -21.72 0.99 26.37
C ARG A 57 -22.21 1.26 27.80
N ASP A 58 -22.64 0.20 28.48
CA ASP A 58 -23.19 0.28 29.83
C ASP A 58 -22.14 0.03 30.91
N ASP A 59 -20.84 0.02 30.53
CA ASP A 59 -19.75 -0.17 31.47
C ASP A 59 -19.59 1.09 32.37
N PRO A 60 -19.77 0.96 33.70
CA PRO A 60 -19.70 2.10 34.61
C PRO A 60 -18.30 2.70 34.74
N SER A 61 -17.24 2.00 34.30
CA SER A 61 -15.88 2.52 34.24
C SER A 61 -15.68 3.58 33.14
N TRP A 62 -16.63 3.69 32.21
CA TRP A 62 -16.56 4.62 31.10
C TRP A 62 -17.70 5.64 31.12
N SER A 63 -17.38 6.93 31.06
CA SER A 63 -18.43 7.95 30.91
C SER A 63 -19.07 7.84 29.52
N GLY A 64 -20.40 7.98 29.42
CA GLY A 64 -21.11 7.96 28.14
C GLY A 64 -20.56 8.96 27.11
N ARG A 65 -20.12 10.15 27.55
CA ARG A 65 -19.46 11.13 26.66
C ARG A 65 -18.15 10.62 26.04
N ALA A 66 -17.37 9.88 26.82
CA ALA A 66 -16.10 9.34 26.34
C ALA A 66 -16.35 8.14 25.41
N HIS A 67 -17.40 7.34 25.65
CA HIS A 67 -17.90 6.34 24.71
C HIS A 67 -18.30 6.98 23.38
N ASP A 68 -19.16 7.99 23.42
CA ASP A 68 -19.63 8.71 22.22
C ASP A 68 -18.48 9.35 21.43
N ALA A 69 -17.48 9.91 22.13
CA ALA A 69 -16.30 10.50 21.48
C ALA A 69 -15.45 9.44 20.77
N PHE A 70 -15.27 8.28 21.40
CA PHE A 70 -14.52 7.17 20.81
C PHE A 70 -15.26 6.56 19.61
N THR A 71 -16.56 6.32 19.72
CA THR A 71 -17.37 5.83 18.59
C THR A 71 -17.33 6.78 17.40
N ARG A 72 -17.45 8.10 17.62
CA ARG A 72 -17.29 9.10 16.54
C ARG A 72 -15.91 9.04 15.88
N SER A 73 -14.86 8.81 16.68
CA SER A 73 -13.49 8.68 16.16
C SER A 73 -13.32 7.40 15.32
N LEU A 74 -13.97 6.29 15.70
CA LEU A 74 -13.98 5.07 14.90
C LEU A 74 -14.74 5.25 13.58
N ASP A 75 -15.88 5.95 13.60
CA ASP A 75 -16.66 6.24 12.39
C ASP A 75 -15.87 7.09 11.39
N ASP A 76 -15.20 8.14 11.88
CA ASP A 76 -14.34 8.98 11.06
C ASP A 76 -13.15 8.20 10.48
N LEU A 77 -12.50 7.34 11.29
CA LEU A 77 -11.43 6.46 10.82
C LEU A 77 -11.93 5.49 9.74
N ALA A 78 -13.09 4.86 9.94
CA ALA A 78 -13.68 3.96 8.96
C ALA A 78 -13.95 4.68 7.62
N GLY A 79 -14.49 5.91 7.67
CA GLY A 79 -14.70 6.74 6.49
C GLY A 79 -13.41 7.05 5.74
N ARG A 80 -12.34 7.40 6.47
CA ARG A 80 -11.01 7.66 5.88
C ARG A 80 -10.38 6.42 5.24
N VAL A 81 -10.53 5.25 5.85
CA VAL A 81 -10.05 3.97 5.30
C VAL A 81 -10.80 3.61 4.04
N ALA A 82 -12.13 3.76 4.03
CA ALA A 82 -12.96 3.52 2.85
C ALA A 82 -12.57 4.46 1.69
N LEU A 83 -12.38 5.76 1.97
CA LEU A 83 -11.91 6.73 0.98
C LEU A 83 -10.55 6.33 0.40
N ALA A 84 -9.59 5.96 1.26
CA ALA A 84 -8.27 5.53 0.81
C ALA A 84 -8.34 4.27 -0.08
N ALA A 85 -9.23 3.33 0.24
CA ALA A 85 -9.45 2.14 -0.58
C ALA A 85 -10.05 2.48 -1.95
N THR A 86 -11.01 3.40 -2.02
CA THR A 86 -11.56 3.91 -3.28
C THR A 86 -10.49 4.61 -4.11
N LEU A 87 -9.71 5.52 -3.51
CA LEU A 87 -8.62 6.21 -4.22
C LEU A 87 -7.56 5.25 -4.74
N LEU A 88 -7.21 4.21 -3.97
CA LEU A 88 -6.29 3.18 -4.41
C LEU A 88 -6.87 2.33 -5.55
N HIS A 89 -8.18 2.07 -5.54
CA HIS A 89 -8.86 1.40 -6.64
C HIS A 89 -8.86 2.24 -7.91
N ASP A 90 -9.19 3.53 -7.80
CA ASP A 90 -9.26 4.48 -8.92
C ASP A 90 -7.89 4.79 -9.52
N ALA A 91 -6.83 4.73 -8.71
CA ALA A 91 -5.46 4.93 -9.16
C ALA A 91 -4.94 3.79 -10.05
N ARG A 92 -5.63 2.64 -10.12
CA ARG A 92 -5.22 1.54 -10.99
C ARG A 92 -5.41 1.95 -12.45
N PRO A 93 -4.35 1.95 -13.27
CA PRO A 93 -4.48 2.22 -14.70
C PRO A 93 -5.47 1.22 -15.30
N GLY A 94 -6.59 1.73 -15.81
CA GLY A 94 -7.56 0.88 -16.51
C GLY A 94 -6.84 0.15 -17.65
N ALA A 95 -7.12 -1.15 -17.81
CA ALA A 95 -6.57 -2.03 -18.84
C ALA A 95 -6.92 -1.63 -20.30
N GLY A 96 -7.26 -0.36 -20.54
CA GLY A 96 -7.54 0.25 -21.83
C GLY A 96 -7.03 1.69 -21.99
N SER A 97 -6.35 2.28 -21.00
CA SER A 97 -5.76 3.63 -21.10
C SER A 97 -4.25 3.58 -21.37
N ALA A 98 -3.86 2.82 -22.39
CA ALA A 98 -2.68 3.15 -23.18
C ALA A 98 -3.06 4.26 -24.18
N ALA A 99 -3.43 5.44 -23.68
CA ALA A 99 -3.50 6.65 -24.49
C ALA A 99 -2.49 7.61 -23.87
N GLY A 100 -1.29 7.62 -24.47
CA GLY A 100 -0.10 8.22 -23.92
C GLY A 100 -0.27 9.67 -23.49
N CYS A 101 0.52 10.06 -22.50
CA CYS A 101 0.84 11.47 -22.28
C CYS A 101 1.33 12.05 -23.63
N PRO A 102 0.67 13.06 -24.22
CA PRO A 102 1.23 13.73 -25.38
C PRO A 102 2.38 14.61 -24.88
N GLY A 103 3.59 14.08 -24.96
CA GLY A 103 4.79 14.72 -24.44
C GLY A 103 6.08 14.05 -24.88
N SER A 104 6.27 13.84 -26.18
CA SER A 104 7.55 13.54 -26.82
C SER A 104 7.47 13.95 -28.31
N HIS A 105 7.70 15.23 -28.62
CA HIS A 105 8.92 15.81 -29.25
C HIS A 105 8.90 15.67 -30.80
N PRO A 106 9.50 16.57 -31.62
CA PRO A 106 10.62 17.49 -31.35
C PRO A 106 10.27 18.92 -30.92
#